data_AF-A0A9D6KWJ8-F1
#
_entry.id   AF-A0A9D6KWJ8-F1
#
_cell.length_a   1.000
_cell.length_b   1.000
_cell.length_c   1.000
_cell.angle_alpha   90.00
_cell.angle_beta   90.00
_cell.angle_gamma   90.00
#
_symmetry.space_group_name_H-M   'P 1'
#
loop_
_entity.id
_entity.type
_entity.pdbx_description
1 polymer ?
#
loop_
_entity_poly.entity_id
_entity_poly.type
_entity_poly.pdbx_seq_one_letter_code
_entity_poly.pdbx_strand_id
1 'polypeptide(L)'
;MLDTQLAQYEATEASLARATDTRLPLARRRAEAAAGAFAGGAMNASALIAARREAIETELEVIDLEERLALLGASLTLQFGEQTP
;
A
#
# COMPACT_ATOMS: atom_id res chain seq x y z
N MET A 1 -12.55 12.47 18.80
CA MET A 1 -14.01 12.22 18.82
C MET A 1 -14.32 11.13 17.80
N LEU A 2 -15.47 10.44 17.91
CA LEU A 2 -15.84 9.32 17.02
C LEU A 2 -15.73 9.69 15.54
N ASP A 3 -16.34 10.81 15.15
CA ASP A 3 -16.35 11.30 13.76
C ASP A 3 -14.93 11.45 13.17
N THR A 4 -13.97 11.92 13.97
CA THR A 4 -12.57 12.04 13.54
C THR A 4 -11.95 10.67 13.24
N GLN A 5 -12.24 9.66 14.06
CA GLN A 5 -11.69 8.32 13.88
C GLN A 5 -12.34 7.62 12.68
N LEU A 6 -13.66 7.81 12.47
CA LEU A 6 -14.36 7.33 11.28
C LEU A 6 -13.82 7.97 10.00
N ALA A 7 -13.65 9.29 9.98
CA ALA A 7 -13.06 9.98 8.83
C ALA A 7 -11.62 9.50 8.55
N GLN A 8 -10.83 9.23 9.58
CA GLN A 8 -9.48 8.68 9.41
C GLN A 8 -9.50 7.24 8.88
N TYR A 9 -10.46 6.42 9.32
CA TYR A 9 -10.67 5.06 8.81
C TYR A 9 -11.00 5.09 7.31
N GLU A 10 -12.03 5.85 6.90
CA GLU A 10 -12.44 6.00 5.50
C GLU A 10 -11.30 6.54 4.62
N ALA A 11 -10.56 7.54 5.11
CA ALA A 11 -9.41 8.08 4.37
C ALA A 11 -8.29 7.05 4.19
N THR A 12 -8.06 6.20 5.20
CA THR A 12 -7.06 5.13 5.15
C THR A 12 -7.51 4.02 4.21
N GLU A 13 -8.78 3.63 4.26
CA GLU A 13 -9.39 2.66 3.35
C GLU A 13 -9.30 3.11 1.89
N ALA A 14 -9.66 4.36 1.59
CA ALA A 14 -9.55 4.91 0.24
C ALA A 14 -8.07 4.99 -0.23
N SER A 15 -7.13 5.22 0.69
CA SER A 15 -5.70 5.25 0.37
C SER A 15 -5.16 3.84 0.09
N LEU A 16 -5.63 2.84 0.83
CA LEU A 16 -5.33 1.43 0.60
C LEU A 16 -5.88 0.99 -0.75
N ALA A 17 -7.14 1.32 -1.09
CA ALA A 17 -7.72 1.01 -2.39
C ALA A 17 -6.86 1.57 -3.55
N ARG A 18 -6.46 2.85 -3.49
CA ARG A 18 -5.54 3.43 -4.49
C ARG A 18 -4.16 2.76 -4.52
N ALA A 19 -3.67 2.32 -3.36
CA ALA A 19 -2.41 1.58 -3.25
C ALA A 19 -2.48 0.27 -4.04
N THR A 20 -3.50 -0.53 -3.74
CA THR A 20 -3.68 -1.88 -4.24
C THR A 20 -4.13 -1.91 -5.69
N ASP A 21 -5.05 -1.03 -6.09
CA ASP A 21 -5.67 -1.09 -7.42
C ASP A 21 -4.85 -0.36 -8.49
N THR A 22 -3.99 0.58 -8.09
CA THR A 22 -3.29 1.47 -9.04
C THR A 22 -1.78 1.47 -8.82
N ARG A 23 -1.31 1.85 -7.62
CA ARG A 23 0.13 2.09 -7.38
C ARG A 23 0.94 0.79 -7.46
N LEU A 24 0.54 -0.25 -6.75
CA LEU A 24 1.24 -1.53 -6.72
C LEU A 24 1.28 -2.21 -8.10
N PRO A 25 0.18 -2.32 -8.86
CA PRO A 25 0.21 -2.87 -10.21
C PRO A 25 1.13 -2.07 -11.15
N LEU A 26 1.15 -0.74 -11.03
CA LEU A 26 2.03 0.11 -11.84
C LEU A 26 3.51 -0.12 -11.51
N ALA A 27 3.86 -0.16 -10.21
CA ALA A 27 5.24 -0.40 -9.78
C ALA A 27 5.74 -1.79 -10.23
N ARG A 28 4.88 -2.82 -10.14
CA ARG A 28 5.19 -4.17 -10.65
C ARG A 28 5.44 -4.18 -12.16
N ARG A 29 4.56 -3.55 -12.95
CA ARG A 29 4.73 -3.43 -14.41
C ARG A 29 6.02 -2.67 -14.78
N ARG A 30 6.39 -1.64 -14.01
CA ARG A 30 7.66 -0.92 -14.21
C ARG A 30 8.86 -1.82 -13.95
N ALA A 31 8.86 -2.59 -12.87
CA ALA A 31 9.92 -3.54 -12.57
C ALA A 31 10.05 -4.63 -13.64
N GLU A 32 8.94 -5.14 -14.16
CA GLU A 32 8.92 -6.10 -15.27
C GLU A 32 9.50 -5.49 -16.56
N ALA A 33 9.08 -4.28 -16.92
CA ALA A 33 9.61 -3.57 -18.09
C ALA A 33 11.13 -3.31 -17.95
N ALA A 34 11.59 -2.93 -16.75
CA ALA A 34 13.00 -2.75 -16.45
C ALA A 34 13.80 -4.05 -16.63
N ALA A 35 13.25 -5.19 -16.20
CA ALA A 35 13.86 -6.51 -16.40
C ALA A 35 14.03 -6.83 -17.90
N GLY A 36 12.99 -6.57 -18.71
CA GLY A 36 13.07 -6.73 -20.16
C GLY A 36 14.11 -5.80 -20.82
N ALA A 37 14.13 -4.53 -20.43
CA ALA A 37 15.10 -3.55 -20.95
C ALA A 37 16.54 -3.91 -20.58
N PHE A 38 16.78 -4.41 -19.36
CA PHE A 38 18.09 -4.89 -18.93
C PHE A 38 18.52 -6.12 -19.73
N ALA A 39 17.63 -7.10 -19.91
CA ALA A 39 17.91 -8.29 -20.71
C ALA A 39 18.24 -7.96 -22.17
N GLY A 40 17.61 -6.91 -22.72
CA GLY A 40 17.90 -6.38 -24.06
C GLY A 40 19.12 -5.46 -24.15
N GLY A 41 19.84 -5.20 -23.04
CA GLY A 41 21.00 -4.32 -23.00
C GLY A 41 20.68 -2.81 -23.07
N ALA A 42 19.40 -2.42 -23.06
CA ALA A 42 18.96 -1.03 -23.11
C ALA A 42 18.95 -0.34 -21.73
N MET A 43 19.20 -1.09 -20.66
CA MET A 43 19.23 -0.60 -19.28
C MET A 43 20.43 -1.19 -18.53
N ASN A 44 20.99 -0.45 -17.59
CA ASN A 44 22.06 -0.94 -16.72
C ASN A 44 21.52 -1.64 -15.46
N ALA A 45 22.37 -2.39 -14.77
CA ALA A 45 21.99 -3.15 -13.59
C ALA A 45 21.49 -2.27 -12.43
N SER A 46 22.03 -1.05 -12.28
CA SER A 46 21.62 -0.12 -11.21
C SER A 46 20.17 0.33 -11.40
N ALA A 47 19.78 0.67 -12.63
CA ALA A 47 18.40 1.04 -12.96
C ALA A 47 17.42 -0.13 -12.77
N LEU A 48 17.83 -1.36 -13.11
CA LEU A 48 17.03 -2.56 -12.82
C LEU A 48 16.81 -2.73 -11.30
N ILE A 49 17.87 -2.62 -10.51
CA ILE A 49 17.80 -2.75 -9.05
C ILE A 49 16.88 -1.68 -8.46
N ALA A 50 16.99 -0.43 -8.94
CA ALA A 50 16.12 0.66 -8.50
C ALA A 50 14.63 0.38 -8.77
N ALA A 51 14.29 -0.08 -9.98
CA ALA A 51 12.90 -0.40 -10.34
C ALA A 51 12.33 -1.56 -9.50
N ARG A 52 13.14 -2.58 -9.21
CA ARG A 52 12.72 -3.69 -8.33
C ARG A 52 12.52 -3.24 -6.90
N ARG A 53 13.40 -2.36 -6.40
CA ARG A 53 13.28 -1.77 -5.08
C ARG A 53 12.00 -0.94 -4.96
N GLU A 54 11.68 -0.10 -5.94
CA GLU A 54 10.44 0.70 -5.96
C GLU A 54 9.19 -0.19 -5.85
N ALA A 55 9.16 -1.33 -6.55
CA ALA A 55 8.06 -2.28 -6.46
C ALA A 55 7.91 -2.90 -5.06
N ILE A 56 9.03 -3.26 -4.42
CA ILE A 56 9.04 -3.80 -3.06
C ILE A 56 8.62 -2.73 -2.04
N GLU A 57 9.13 -1.51 -2.17
CA GLU A 57 8.74 -0.39 -1.31
C GLU A 57 7.25 -0.09 -1.43
N THR A 58 6.70 -0.13 -2.65
CA THR A 58 5.26 0.04 -2.87
C THR A 58 4.44 -1.09 -2.23
N GLU A 59 4.96 -2.32 -2.20
CA GLU A 59 4.31 -3.45 -1.52
C GLU A 59 4.34 -3.29 0.01
N LEU A 60 5.45 -2.81 0.57
CA LEU A 60 5.55 -2.48 1.99
C LEU A 60 4.58 -1.34 2.37
N GLU A 61 4.44 -0.31 1.54
CA GLU A 61 3.45 0.75 1.77
C GLU A 61 2.00 0.23 1.81
N VAL A 62 1.67 -0.81 1.02
CA VAL A 62 0.35 -1.45 1.08
C VAL A 62 0.17 -2.16 2.42
N ILE A 63 1.16 -2.93 2.86
CA ILE A 63 1.13 -3.64 4.14
C ILE A 63 0.97 -2.65 5.31
N ASP A 64 1.70 -1.54 5.29
CA ASP A 64 1.60 -0.49 6.32
C ASP A 64 0.19 0.13 6.36
N LEU A 65 -0.45 0.31 5.19
CA LEU A 65 -1.82 0.81 5.09
C LEU A 65 -2.85 -0.20 5.61
N GLU A 66 -2.66 -1.49 5.32
CA GLU A 66 -3.49 -2.58 5.84
C GLU A 66 -3.39 -2.67 7.36
N GLU A 67 -2.18 -2.64 7.93
CA GLU A 67 -1.96 -2.62 9.38
C GLU A 67 -2.67 -1.42 10.02
N ARG A 68 -2.48 -0.23 9.47
CA ARG A 68 -3.08 0.99 10.00
C ARG A 68 -4.62 0.94 9.95
N LEU A 69 -5.19 0.42 8.87
CA LEU A 69 -6.64 0.26 8.74
C LEU A 69 -7.18 -0.73 9.78
N ALA A 70 -6.50 -1.86 9.97
CA ALA A 70 -6.85 -2.86 10.96
C ALA A 70 -6.80 -2.30 12.39
N LEU A 71 -5.73 -1.56 12.74
CA LEU A 71 -5.60 -0.92 14.04
C LEU A 71 -6.70 0.13 14.30
N LEU A 72 -7.03 0.95 13.29
CA LEU A 72 -8.13 1.92 13.39
C LEU A 72 -9.48 1.22 13.58
N GLY A 73 -9.76 0.17 12.82
CA GLY A 73 -10.98 -0.63 12.95
C GLY A 73 -11.11 -1.31 14.32
N ALA A 74 -10.01 -1.89 14.83
CA ALA A 74 -9.96 -2.46 16.18
C ALA A 74 -10.19 -1.39 17.26
N SER A 75 -9.54 -0.23 17.14
CA SER A 75 -9.72 0.90 18.06
C SER A 75 -11.16 1.40 18.09
N LEU A 76 -11.79 1.58 16.93
CA LEU A 76 -13.20 1.96 16.80
C LEU A 76 -14.11 0.94 17.47
N THR A 77 -13.88 -0.36 17.23
CA THR A 77 -14.68 -1.45 17.80
C THR A 77 -14.56 -1.51 19.32
N LEU A 78 -13.35 -1.40 19.87
CA LEU A 78 -13.12 -1.44 21.32
C LEU A 78 -13.67 -0.21 22.05
N GLN A 79 -13.63 0.96 21.43
CA GLN A 79 -14.07 2.23 22.05
C GLN A 79 -15.57 2.47 21.90
N PHE A 80 -16.17 2.06 20.77
CA PHE A 80 -17.55 2.44 20.40
C PHE A 80 -18.44 1.29 19.95
N GLY A 81 -17.91 0.06 19.86
CA GLY A 81 -18.70 -1.12 19.46
C GLY A 81 -19.78 -1.55 20.46
N GLU A 82 -19.84 -0.88 21.61
CA GLU A 82 -20.76 -1.07 22.72
C GLU A 82 -20.74 -2.44 23.42
N GLN A 83 -21.05 -2.34 24.71
CA GLN A 83 -21.11 -3.40 25.69
C GLN A 83 -22.31 -4.29 25.40
N THR A 84 -22.07 -5.56 25.08
CA THR A 84 -23.13 -6.56 25.19
C THR A 84 -23.45 -6.74 26.68
N PRO A 85 -24.71 -6.57 27.14
CA PRO A 85 -25.12 -7.05 28.46
C PRO A 85 -24.99 -8.57 28.58
#